data_AF-A0A9D2IHR3-F1
#
_entry.id   AF-A0A9D2IHR3-F1
#
_cell.length_a   1.000
_cell.length_b   1.000
_cell.length_c   1.000
_cell.angle_alpha   90.00
_cell.angle_beta   90.00
_cell.angle_gamma   90.00
#
_symmetry.space_group_name_H-M   'P 1'
#
loop_
_entity.id
_entity.type
_entity.pdbx_description
1 polymer ?
#
loop_
_entity_poly.entity_id
_entity_poly.type
_entity_poly.pdbx_seq_one_letter_code
_entity_poly.pdbx_strand_id
1 'polypeptide(L)' 'MTDLELLQKTLDADKWYESEKKGRDVCGEFPFCVRCERETAYPCASAYRRFYAKDEKKPAKRAAAGGKTPQKRSAKNA' A
#
# COMPACT_ATOMS: atom_id res chain seq x y z
N MET A 1 -18.97 -8.81 9.49
CA MET A 1 -17.91 -8.35 8.57
C MET A 1 -17.31 -9.56 7.89
N THR A 2 -17.06 -9.48 6.58
CA THR A 2 -16.36 -10.54 5.83
C THR A 2 -14.86 -10.23 5.72
N ASP A 3 -14.05 -11.24 5.37
CA ASP A 3 -12.62 -11.06 5.05
C ASP A 3 -12.40 -9.98 3.96
N LEU A 4 -13.21 -10.00 2.89
CA LEU A 4 -13.16 -9.00 1.83
C LEU A 4 -13.50 -7.58 2.31
N GLU A 5 -14.47 -7.43 3.22
CA GLU A 5 -14.85 -6.14 3.78
C GLU A 5 -13.74 -5.55 4.67
N LEU A 6 -13.09 -6.39 5.48
CA LEU A 6 -11.95 -5.99 6.32
C LEU A 6 -10.77 -5.57 5.45
N LEU A 7 -10.43 -6.39 4.43
CA LEU A 7 -9.37 -6.08 3.48
C LEU A 7 -9.65 -4.79 2.69
N GLN A 8 -10.89 -4.55 2.28
CA GLN A 8 -11.27 -3.31 1.58
C GLN A 8 -11.02 -2.09 2.49
N LYS A 9 -11.43 -2.15 3.75
CA LYS A 9 -11.22 -1.08 4.73
C LYS A 9 -9.74 -0.80 4.98
N THR A 10 -8.90 -1.83 5.09
CA THR A 10 -7.44 -1.66 5.19
C THR A 10 -6.86 -1.00 3.94
N LEU A 11 -7.21 -1.48 2.75
CA LEU A 11 -6.71 -0.92 1.49
C LEU A 11 -7.16 0.53 1.27
N ASP A 12 -8.38 0.89 1.65
CA ASP A 12 -8.85 2.27 1.52
C ASP A 12 -8.17 3.22 2.51
N ALA A 13 -7.85 2.77 3.72
CA ALA A 13 -7.05 3.54 4.68
C ALA A 13 -5.60 3.76 4.17
N ASP A 14 -4.95 2.71 3.66
CA ASP A 14 -3.60 2.79 3.08
C ASP A 14 -3.57 3.70 1.84
N LYS A 15 -4.58 3.57 0.95
CA LYS A 15 -4.76 4.44 -0.22
C LYS A 15 -4.95 5.90 0.19
N TRP A 16 -5.81 6.18 1.17
CA TRP A 16 -6.03 7.53 1.67
C TRP A 16 -4.73 8.13 2.23
N TYR A 17 -4.01 7.39 3.07
CA TYR A 17 -2.74 7.86 3.64
C TYR A 17 -1.68 8.19 2.57
N GLU A 18 -1.55 7.35 1.53
CA GLU A 18 -0.64 7.64 0.42
C GLU A 18 -1.14 8.77 -0.50
N SER A 19 -2.46 8.97 -0.66
CA SER A 19 -3.03 10.16 -1.33
C SER A 19 -2.66 11.45 -0.60
N GLU A 20 -2.90 11.51 0.72
CA GLU A 20 -2.57 12.67 1.56
C GLU A 20 -1.07 13.01 1.48
N LYS A 21 -0.22 11.98 1.61
CA LYS A 21 1.24 12.11 1.58
C LYS A 21 1.80 12.56 0.22
N LYS A 22 1.14 12.22 -0.89
CA LYS A 22 1.54 12.66 -2.25
C LYS A 22 0.81 13.92 -2.72
N GLY A 23 -0.26 14.35 -2.03
CA GLY A 23 -1.11 15.48 -2.44
C GLY A 23 -1.90 15.23 -3.74
N ARG A 24 -2.17 13.97 -4.10
CA ARG A 24 -2.92 13.57 -5.32
C ARG A 24 -3.62 12.24 -5.11
N ASP A 25 -4.68 11.98 -5.88
CA ASP A 25 -5.30 10.65 -5.92
C ASP A 25 -4.30 9.58 -6.40
N VAL A 26 -4.19 8.50 -5.62
CA VAL A 26 -3.37 7.31 -5.95
C VAL A 26 -4.21 6.13 -6.44
N CYS A 27 -5.52 6.32 -6.64
CA CYS A 27 -6.36 5.27 -7.24
C CYS A 27 -5.84 4.91 -8.65
N GLY A 28 -5.58 3.62 -8.88
CA GLY A 28 -4.95 3.14 -10.10
C GLY A 28 -3.42 3.01 -10.04
N GLU A 29 -2.73 3.62 -9.06
CA GLU A 29 -1.26 3.56 -8.96
C GLU A 29 -0.74 2.26 -8.29
N PHE A 30 -1.60 1.49 -7.62
CA PHE A 30 -1.18 0.25 -6.93
C PHE A 30 -1.11 -0.96 -7.89
N PRO A 31 -0.19 -1.92 -7.68
CA PRO A 31 -0.04 -3.07 -8.59
C PRO A 31 -1.33 -3.88 -8.81
N PHE A 32 -2.13 -4.05 -7.75
CA PHE A 32 -3.40 -4.78 -7.84
C PHE A 32 -4.49 -4.02 -8.62
N CYS A 33 -4.36 -2.71 -8.88
CA CYS A 33 -5.37 -1.95 -9.60
C CYS A 33 -5.61 -2.44 -11.04
N VAL A 34 -4.64 -3.13 -11.65
CA VAL A 34 -4.80 -3.81 -12.95
C VAL A 34 -5.85 -4.93 -12.95
N ARG A 35 -6.30 -5.38 -11.76
CA ARG A 35 -7.36 -6.39 -11.56
C ARG A 35 -8.64 -5.80 -10.93
N CYS A 36 -8.78 -4.47 -10.91
CA CYS A 36 -9.88 -3.75 -10.24
C CYS A 36 -11.16 -3.71 -11.09
N GLU A 37 -12.17 -4.46 -10.65
CA GLU A 37 -13.53 -4.42 -11.21
C GLU A 37 -14.43 -3.54 -10.34
N ARG A 38 -14.58 -2.28 -10.75
CA ARG A 38 -15.32 -1.23 -10.01
C ARG A 38 -16.81 -1.54 -9.79
N GLU A 39 -17.37 -2.47 -10.52
CA GLU A 39 -18.77 -2.91 -10.42
C GLU A 39 -19.00 -3.95 -9.31
N THR A 40 -17.93 -4.43 -8.66
CA THR A 40 -18.02 -5.39 -7.54
C THR A 40 -18.13 -4.67 -6.19
N ALA A 41 -18.77 -5.31 -5.21
CA ALA A 41 -19.00 -4.73 -3.87
C ALA A 41 -17.73 -4.35 -3.10
N TYR A 42 -16.60 -5.03 -3.35
CA TYR A 42 -15.31 -4.79 -2.72
C TYR A 42 -14.20 -4.81 -3.79
N PRO A 43 -14.08 -3.74 -4.60
CA PRO A 43 -13.34 -3.80 -5.86
C PRO A 43 -11.83 -3.86 -5.64
N CYS A 44 -11.29 -3.15 -4.64
CA CYS A 44 -9.87 -3.16 -4.33
C CYS A 44 -9.47 -4.47 -3.60
N ALA A 45 -10.28 -4.94 -2.66
CA ALA A 45 -10.04 -6.20 -1.96
C ALA A 45 -10.10 -7.41 -2.89
N SER A 46 -11.08 -7.45 -3.79
CA SER A 46 -11.21 -8.51 -4.81
C SER A 46 -10.02 -8.49 -5.76
N ALA A 47 -9.59 -7.30 -6.20
CA ALA A 47 -8.42 -7.12 -7.04
C ALA A 47 -7.13 -7.57 -6.34
N TYR A 48 -6.94 -7.17 -5.08
CA TYR A 48 -5.81 -7.56 -4.25
C TYR A 48 -5.74 -9.08 -4.11
N ARG A 49 -6.84 -9.74 -3.72
CA ARG A 49 -6.90 -11.20 -3.64
C ARG A 49 -6.60 -11.85 -4.99
N ARG A 50 -7.20 -11.39 -6.09
CA ARG A 50 -6.94 -11.95 -7.44
C ARG A 50 -5.50 -11.74 -7.93
N PHE A 51 -4.84 -10.67 -7.51
CA PHE A 51 -3.45 -10.36 -7.87
C PHE A 51 -2.46 -11.18 -7.04
N TYR A 52 -2.67 -11.30 -5.73
CA TYR A 52 -1.75 -11.96 -4.79
C TYR A 52 -2.09 -13.43 -4.46
N ALA A 53 -3.26 -13.97 -4.85
CA ALA A 53 -3.63 -15.38 -4.61
C ALA A 53 -2.77 -16.41 -5.38
N LYS A 54 -1.90 -15.97 -6.29
CA LYS A 54 -0.87 -16.85 -6.88
C LYS A 54 0.40 -16.96 -6.01
N ASP A 55 0.48 -16.22 -4.92
CA ASP A 55 1.66 -16.04 -4.06
C ASP A 55 1.39 -16.45 -2.60
N GLU A 56 0.54 -17.47 -2.38
CA GLU A 56 0.11 -17.96 -1.04
C GLU A 56 1.21 -18.62 -0.18
N LYS A 57 2.50 -18.26 -0.36
CA LYS A 57 3.61 -18.66 0.53
C LYS A 57 4.62 -17.56 0.86
N LYS A 58 4.16 -16.33 1.13
CA LYS A 58 4.82 -15.52 2.18
C LYS A 58 3.89 -14.51 2.82
N PRO A 59 3.82 -14.42 4.17
CA PRO A 59 3.26 -13.22 4.78
C PRO A 59 4.13 -12.04 4.36
N ALA A 60 3.50 -10.99 3.84
CA ALA A 60 4.16 -9.72 3.55
C ALA A 60 4.61 -9.09 4.88
N LYS A 61 5.76 -9.54 5.39
CA LYS A 61 6.48 -8.85 6.46
C LYS A 61 6.63 -7.42 6.00
N ARG A 62 6.04 -6.50 6.76
CA ARG A 62 6.03 -5.05 6.53
C ARG A 62 7.41 -4.61 6.05
N ALA A 63 7.52 -4.38 4.75
CA ALA A 63 8.71 -3.81 4.14
C ALA A 63 8.69 -2.31 4.46
N ALA A 64 8.96 -1.99 5.73
CA ALA A 64 9.48 -0.70 6.10
C ALA A 64 10.83 -0.56 5.40
N ALA A 65 10.82 0.00 4.20
CA ALA A 65 12.01 0.30 3.43
C ALA A 65 12.82 1.34 4.22
N GLY A 66 13.88 0.88 4.88
CA GLY A 66 14.77 1.73 5.66
C GLY A 66 15.86 2.38 4.79
N GLY A 67 16.35 3.54 5.23
CA GLY A 67 17.51 4.25 4.68
C GLY A 67 17.16 5.26 3.58
N LYS A 68 17.78 6.44 3.51
CA LYS A 68 19.05 6.94 4.10
C LYS A 68 18.92 8.47 4.31
N THR A 69 19.72 9.23 5.08
CA THR A 69 21.05 9.06 5.74
C THR A 69 21.11 10.02 6.96
N PRO A 70 21.73 9.68 8.11
CA PRO A 70 22.00 10.68 9.15
C PRO A 70 23.05 11.70 8.66
N GLN A 71 22.68 12.98 8.58
CA GLN A 71 23.57 14.01 8.05
C GLN A 71 24.70 14.35 9.05
N LYS A 72 25.91 14.54 8.52
CA LYS A 72 27.18 14.70 9.25
C LYS A 72 27.13 15.70 10.42
N ARG A 73 27.80 15.36 11.53
CA ARG A 73 28.22 16.34 12.55
C ARG A 73 29.12 17.38 11.89
N SER A 74 28.79 18.66 12.03
CA SER A 74 29.66 19.76 11.62
C SER A 74 30.86 19.86 12.56
N ALA A 75 32.06 19.65 12.02
CA ALA A 75 33.27 20.14 12.66
C ALA A 75 33.36 21.67 12.46
N LYS A 76 33.63 22.41 13.53
CA LYS A 76 34.28 23.73 13.46
C LYS A 76 35.48 23.69 14.39
N ASN A 77 36.64 23.98 13.82
CA ASN A 77 37.93 24.02 14.51
C ASN A 77 38.08 25.32 15.31
N ALA A 78 39.06 25.27 16.22
CA ALA A 78 39.98 26.35 16.63
C ALA A 78 39.37 27.71 17.03
#